data_AF-A0A8T0Q433-F1
#
_entry.id   AF-A0A8T0Q433-F1
#
_cell.length_a   1.000
_cell.length_b   1.000
_cell.length_c   1.000
_cell.angle_alpha   90.00
_cell.angle_beta   90.00
_cell.angle_gamma   90.00
#
_symmetry.space_group_name_H-M   'P 1'
#
loop_
_entity.id
_entity.type
_entity.pdbx_description
1 polymer ?
#
loop_
_entity_poly.entity_id
_entity_poly.type
_entity_poly.pdbx_seq_one_letter_code
_entity_poly.pdbx_strand_id
1 'polypeptide(L)'
;MYTWGGAPCRRGPGAAAPRTVVRQPTLARRTGISLGRHGQGIVAPLEVILLPKNGAGGAKKRRRHREFDDKILARPLEEGAAEAVEQVQKALARASRWSSVQGEPCYGEGAAAIAKAMERVPEQSSSGTLKTAELIREFTALKEQFPREYTTYRLADAARAIAAPPLRAVVFQQWEPLVDPSRGLGAVARLKDALLDDGSAASPYAALVDDVVVGPVLASAAETWEARDPEPMVRFLETWRDALPLPATQRLLEQAVMAKLAAAVESWEPRWEPVPCHAWVHSWIPLLGRRLEPLFATVRCKLGKALPGWHAARATADYDMVLPWKDAFGPAAWEEFVGRHVVPYLRQGLRAVRVTPPKQEDGGFGGVMRWLSVVPARDMARLLEEEDFFGKWQDALCRWLWAARPTVVEATAWHEGWKRLLTPELLADERVRVPIEAGLQKISRAAQGRLEIYRPPGREQHAGQANSWRYRSRRRAVFSRGGNRH
;
A
#
# COMPACT_ATOMS: atom_id res chain seq x y z
N MET A 1 13.81 31.31 -57.63
CA MET A 1 15.24 31.12 -57.96
C MET A 1 16.02 31.11 -56.67
N TYR A 2 16.63 29.97 -56.34
CA TYR A 2 17.48 29.79 -55.17
C TYR A 2 18.88 30.33 -55.44
N THR A 3 19.52 30.97 -54.46
CA THR A 3 20.97 30.83 -54.24
C THR A 3 21.28 30.90 -52.74
N TRP A 4 22.05 29.90 -52.29
CA TRP A 4 22.69 29.79 -50.99
C TRP A 4 24.14 30.27 -51.13
N GLY A 5 24.74 30.84 -50.08
CA GLY A 5 26.17 31.19 -50.07
C GLY A 5 26.70 31.78 -48.77
N GLY A 6 27.13 30.89 -47.87
CA GLY A 6 28.24 30.96 -46.89
C GLY A 6 28.83 32.28 -46.30
N ALA A 7 28.76 32.33 -44.96
CA ALA A 7 29.85 32.64 -44.00
C ALA A 7 30.19 34.13 -43.68
N PRO A 8 31.02 34.41 -42.63
CA PRO A 8 30.59 34.51 -41.23
C PRO A 8 31.02 35.83 -40.56
N CYS A 9 30.25 36.38 -39.61
CA CYS A 9 30.70 37.53 -38.81
C CYS A 9 30.29 37.48 -37.33
N ARG A 10 31.29 37.78 -36.50
CA ARG A 10 31.34 37.93 -35.05
C ARG A 10 30.15 38.67 -34.44
N ARG A 11 29.73 38.29 -33.23
CA ARG A 11 29.02 39.18 -32.30
C ARG A 11 29.53 39.02 -30.87
N GLY A 12 29.99 40.13 -30.31
CA GLY A 12 29.99 40.41 -28.87
C GLY A 12 28.60 40.82 -28.37
N PRO A 13 28.49 41.20 -27.10
CA PRO A 13 27.40 40.80 -26.21
C PRO A 13 26.17 41.70 -26.33
N GLY A 14 24.98 41.10 -26.27
CA GLY A 14 23.72 41.83 -26.35
C GLY A 14 22.57 41.10 -25.66
N ALA A 15 22.04 41.77 -24.64
CA ALA A 15 20.64 41.84 -24.23
C ALA A 15 19.88 40.56 -23.83
N ALA A 16 19.37 40.64 -22.60
CA ALA A 16 18.47 39.72 -21.94
C ALA A 16 17.16 39.47 -22.72
N ALA A 17 16.69 38.22 -22.68
CA ALA A 17 15.30 37.84 -22.88
C ALA A 17 14.79 37.17 -21.58
N PRO A 18 13.53 37.43 -21.15
CA PRO A 18 13.05 36.99 -19.86
C PRO A 18 12.74 35.49 -19.87
N ARG A 19 13.31 34.75 -18.91
CA ARG A 19 12.86 33.40 -18.56
C ARG A 19 11.70 33.51 -17.58
N THR A 20 10.54 33.02 -18.00
CA THR A 20 9.36 32.83 -17.15
C THR A 20 9.69 31.82 -16.06
N VAL A 21 9.85 32.30 -14.82
CA VAL A 21 9.99 31.49 -13.62
C VAL A 21 8.60 31.22 -13.07
N VAL A 22 8.14 29.98 -13.15
CA VAL A 22 6.95 29.53 -12.40
C VAL A 22 7.37 29.40 -10.93
N ARG A 23 6.98 30.38 -10.12
CA ARG A 23 7.11 30.32 -8.65
C ARG A 23 6.03 29.37 -8.10
N GLN A 24 6.45 28.29 -7.45
CA GLN A 24 5.57 27.57 -6.52
C GLN A 24 5.37 28.41 -5.25
N PRO A 25 4.13 28.56 -4.74
CA PRO A 25 3.91 29.24 -3.48
C PRO A 25 4.39 28.38 -2.31
N THR A 26 5.23 29.01 -1.48
CA THR A 26 5.76 28.47 -0.23
C THR A 26 4.63 28.42 0.80
N LEU A 27 4.12 27.23 1.13
CA LEU A 27 3.20 27.05 2.26
C LEU A 27 4.00 26.90 3.54
N ALA A 28 3.77 27.85 4.44
CA ALA A 28 4.43 28.03 5.71
C ALA A 28 4.32 26.79 6.60
N ARG A 29 5.46 26.36 7.14
CA ARG A 29 5.51 25.48 8.31
C ARG A 29 4.90 26.22 9.51
N ARG A 30 3.80 25.70 10.05
CA ARG A 30 3.43 25.91 11.45
C ARG A 30 3.86 24.69 12.26
N THR A 31 4.75 24.92 13.20
CA THR A 31 5.16 24.01 14.28
C THR A 31 4.20 24.11 15.46
N GLY A 32 4.05 22.99 16.19
CA GLY A 32 3.33 22.84 17.46
C GLY A 32 1.98 22.14 17.26
N ILE A 33 1.62 21.05 17.94
CA ILE A 33 1.76 20.79 19.38
C ILE A 33 2.00 19.29 19.64
N SER A 34 2.83 19.04 20.65
CA SER A 34 3.11 17.76 21.29
C SER A 34 1.88 16.92 21.66
N LEU A 35 1.87 15.65 21.27
CA LEU A 35 1.18 14.55 21.95
C LEU A 35 2.30 13.75 22.65
N GLY A 36 2.45 13.75 23.97
CA GLY A 36 1.45 13.38 24.96
C GLY A 36 1.82 11.99 25.45
N ARG A 37 2.54 11.91 26.58
CA ARG A 37 3.24 10.72 27.11
C ARG A 37 2.31 9.61 27.67
N HIS A 38 1.04 9.60 27.28
CA HIS A 38 0.09 8.55 27.63
C HIS A 38 -0.75 8.20 26.40
N GLY A 39 -0.52 7.01 25.87
CA GLY A 39 -1.26 6.47 24.74
C GLY A 39 -2.72 6.19 25.14
N GLN A 40 -3.63 6.98 24.57
CA GLN A 40 -5.00 6.55 24.30
C GLN A 40 -5.39 7.06 22.91
N GLY A 41 -4.96 6.32 21.89
CA GLY A 41 -5.59 6.31 20.57
C GLY A 41 -6.47 5.08 20.48
N ILE A 42 -7.77 5.29 20.24
CA ILE A 42 -8.81 4.35 19.79
C ILE A 42 -8.57 2.89 20.22
N VAL A 43 -9.06 2.54 21.42
CA VAL A 43 -9.14 1.16 21.91
C VAL A 43 -10.45 0.55 21.44
N ALA A 44 -10.39 -0.26 20.38
CA ALA A 44 -11.06 -1.56 20.29
C ALA A 44 -10.70 -2.23 18.94
N PRO A 45 -9.87 -3.29 18.91
CA PRO A 45 -9.77 -4.14 17.75
C PRO A 45 -11.07 -4.92 17.57
N LEU A 46 -11.62 -4.94 16.36
CA LEU A 46 -12.76 -5.79 15.99
C LEU A 46 -12.43 -7.25 16.32
N GLU A 47 -13.21 -7.84 17.21
CA GLU A 47 -13.01 -9.20 17.73
C GLU A 47 -13.05 -10.25 16.62
N VAL A 48 -12.11 -11.19 16.73
CA VAL A 48 -11.93 -12.32 15.84
C VAL A 48 -12.86 -13.45 16.29
N ILE A 49 -13.92 -13.72 15.54
CA ILE A 49 -14.70 -14.96 15.71
C ILE A 49 -14.16 -16.01 14.73
N LEU A 50 -13.34 -16.94 15.24
CA LEU A 50 -12.91 -18.13 14.51
C LEU A 50 -14.04 -19.17 14.54
N LEU A 51 -14.68 -19.43 13.39
CA LEU A 51 -15.54 -20.61 13.25
C LEU A 51 -14.70 -21.89 13.01
N PRO A 52 -15.10 -23.04 13.57
CA PRO A 52 -14.33 -24.27 13.52
C PRO A 52 -14.34 -24.92 12.13
N LYS A 53 -13.19 -25.48 11.75
CA LYS A 53 -12.99 -26.31 10.57
C LYS A 53 -13.71 -27.65 10.72
N ASN A 54 -14.68 -27.93 9.86
CA ASN A 54 -15.14 -29.29 9.59
C ASN A 54 -14.88 -29.65 8.11
N GLY A 55 -14.33 -30.83 7.92
CA GLY A 55 -13.72 -31.31 6.67
C GLY A 55 -14.69 -31.92 5.64
N ALA A 56 -14.10 -32.06 4.46
CA ALA A 56 -14.32 -33.05 3.40
C ALA A 56 -15.76 -33.48 3.02
N GLY A 57 -16.17 -33.12 1.81
CA GLY A 57 -17.21 -33.79 1.04
C GLY A 57 -17.14 -33.38 -0.43
N GLY A 58 -16.79 -34.31 -1.32
CA GLY A 58 -16.53 -34.05 -2.73
C GLY A 58 -17.78 -33.93 -3.63
N ALA A 59 -17.53 -33.37 -4.82
CA ALA A 59 -18.25 -33.55 -6.08
C ALA A 59 -19.70 -33.03 -6.22
N LYS A 60 -19.85 -31.89 -6.91
CA LYS A 60 -20.44 -31.84 -8.26
C LYS A 60 -20.38 -30.42 -8.82
N LYS A 61 -19.57 -30.24 -9.89
CA LYS A 61 -19.60 -29.08 -10.78
C LYS A 61 -21.04 -28.91 -11.31
N ARG A 62 -21.81 -27.97 -10.76
CA ARG A 62 -23.05 -27.49 -11.38
C ARG A 62 -22.84 -26.06 -11.85
N ARG A 63 -22.66 -25.99 -13.17
CA ARG A 63 -22.67 -24.79 -14.00
C ARG A 63 -24.07 -24.17 -13.92
N ARG A 64 -24.35 -23.37 -12.88
CA ARG A 64 -25.56 -22.54 -12.73
C ARG A 64 -25.23 -21.31 -11.89
N HIS A 65 -24.50 -20.35 -12.46
CA HIS A 65 -24.23 -19.04 -11.84
C HIS A 65 -23.99 -17.97 -12.93
N ARG A 66 -24.90 -17.89 -13.90
CA ARG A 66 -25.01 -16.70 -14.78
C ARG A 66 -26.47 -16.33 -15.03
N GLU A 67 -27.36 -17.31 -15.22
CA GLU A 67 -28.79 -17.02 -15.42
C GLU A 67 -29.57 -16.58 -14.17
N PHE A 68 -29.05 -16.83 -12.96
CA PHE A 68 -29.75 -16.47 -11.72
C PHE A 68 -29.55 -14.99 -11.35
N ASP A 69 -28.41 -14.42 -11.74
CA ASP A 69 -28.06 -13.02 -11.46
C ASP A 69 -28.75 -12.06 -12.46
N ASP A 70 -28.93 -12.47 -13.72
CA ASP A 70 -29.67 -11.68 -14.72
C ASP A 70 -31.18 -11.61 -14.42
N LYS A 71 -31.75 -12.63 -13.75
CA LYS A 71 -33.18 -12.65 -13.41
C LYS A 71 -33.55 -11.77 -12.21
N ILE A 72 -32.60 -11.54 -11.28
CA ILE A 72 -32.81 -10.62 -10.16
C ILE A 72 -32.76 -9.16 -10.64
N LEU A 73 -31.99 -8.89 -11.70
CA LEU A 73 -31.91 -7.57 -12.34
C LEU A 73 -33.08 -7.26 -13.29
N ALA A 74 -33.93 -8.25 -13.62
CA ALA A 74 -35.01 -8.14 -14.60
C ALA A 74 -36.43 -8.20 -14.02
N ARG A 75 -36.61 -8.12 -12.69
CA ARG A 75 -37.94 -7.92 -12.10
C ARG A 75 -38.32 -6.43 -12.16
N PRO A 76 -39.46 -6.05 -12.78
CA PRO A 76 -39.93 -4.67 -12.76
C PRO A 76 -40.08 -4.19 -11.30
N LEU A 77 -39.36 -3.13 -10.96
CA LEU A 77 -39.14 -2.67 -9.58
C LEU A 77 -40.41 -2.12 -8.89
N GLU A 78 -41.41 -1.73 -9.67
CA GLU A 78 -42.75 -1.38 -9.17
C GLU A 78 -43.47 -2.59 -8.59
N GLU A 79 -43.19 -3.80 -9.10
CA GLU A 79 -43.73 -5.04 -8.52
C GLU A 79 -43.19 -5.24 -7.10
N GLY A 80 -41.96 -4.83 -6.79
CA GLY A 80 -41.38 -4.99 -5.45
C GLY A 80 -42.02 -4.11 -4.37
N ALA A 81 -42.32 -2.85 -4.70
CA ALA A 81 -43.03 -1.95 -3.80
C ALA A 81 -44.49 -2.37 -3.62
N ALA A 82 -45.18 -2.70 -4.72
CA ALA A 82 -46.56 -3.19 -4.68
C ALA A 82 -46.68 -4.53 -3.94
N GLU A 83 -45.77 -5.48 -4.17
CA GLU A 83 -45.70 -6.76 -3.44
C GLU A 83 -45.50 -6.52 -1.93
N ALA A 84 -44.61 -5.60 -1.54
CA ALA A 84 -44.37 -5.29 -0.13
C ALA A 84 -45.61 -4.67 0.55
N VAL A 85 -46.28 -3.73 -0.13
CA VAL A 85 -47.54 -3.14 0.32
C VAL A 85 -48.64 -4.19 0.45
N GLU A 86 -48.78 -5.06 -0.55
CA GLU A 86 -49.76 -6.13 -0.56
C GLU A 86 -49.50 -7.12 0.58
N GLN A 87 -48.24 -7.42 0.90
CA GLN A 87 -47.87 -8.26 2.05
C GLN A 87 -48.29 -7.64 3.37
N VAL A 88 -48.07 -6.33 3.56
CA VAL A 88 -48.53 -5.60 4.75
C VAL A 88 -50.06 -5.62 4.85
N GLN A 89 -50.76 -5.34 3.75
CA GLN A 89 -52.23 -5.38 3.70
C GLN A 89 -52.79 -6.79 3.99
N LYS A 90 -52.16 -7.84 3.44
CA LYS A 90 -52.51 -9.24 3.76
C LYS A 90 -52.30 -9.57 5.23
N ALA A 91 -51.21 -9.07 5.84
CA ALA A 91 -50.94 -9.27 7.26
C ALA A 91 -51.98 -8.55 8.14
N LEU A 92 -52.33 -7.31 7.80
CA LEU A 92 -53.41 -6.56 8.46
C LEU A 92 -54.76 -7.27 8.34
N ALA A 93 -55.12 -7.74 7.14
CA ALA A 93 -56.37 -8.47 6.92
C ALA A 93 -56.45 -9.80 7.71
N ARG A 94 -55.31 -10.48 7.91
CA ARG A 94 -55.24 -11.68 8.78
C ARG A 94 -55.42 -11.31 10.25
N ALA A 95 -54.80 -10.23 10.71
CA ALA A 95 -54.94 -9.75 12.08
C ALA A 95 -56.38 -9.32 12.40
N SER A 96 -57.05 -8.62 11.47
CA SER A 96 -58.46 -8.24 11.62
C SER A 96 -59.37 -9.47 11.72
N ARG A 97 -59.17 -10.50 10.88
CA ARG A 97 -59.94 -11.75 10.96
C ARG A 97 -59.72 -12.47 12.29
N TRP A 98 -58.49 -12.48 12.81
CA TRP A 98 -58.17 -13.10 14.10
C TRP A 98 -58.83 -12.37 15.27
N SER A 99 -58.82 -11.03 15.26
CA SER A 99 -59.48 -10.20 16.27
C SER A 99 -61.01 -10.38 16.27
N SER A 100 -61.65 -10.52 15.10
CA SER A 100 -63.08 -10.80 15.00
C SER A 100 -63.50 -12.17 15.57
N VAL A 101 -62.58 -13.13 15.67
CA VAL A 101 -62.86 -14.48 16.18
C VAL A 101 -62.70 -14.59 17.71
N GLN A 102 -61.84 -13.76 18.33
CA GLN A 102 -61.57 -13.82 19.78
C GLN A 102 -62.17 -12.70 20.63
N GLY A 103 -62.80 -11.68 20.03
CA GLY A 103 -63.54 -10.65 20.77
C GLY A 103 -62.68 -9.62 21.52
N GLU A 104 -61.35 -9.69 21.45
CA GLU A 104 -60.47 -8.64 21.96
C GLU A 104 -60.03 -7.66 20.85
N PRO A 105 -60.15 -6.33 21.06
CA PRO A 105 -59.67 -5.31 20.14
C PRO A 105 -58.16 -5.08 20.37
N CYS A 106 -57.35 -6.08 20.07
CA CYS A 106 -55.92 -5.84 19.92
C CYS A 106 -55.69 -5.22 18.53
N TYR A 107 -55.22 -3.97 18.46
CA TYR A 107 -54.67 -3.28 17.26
C TYR A 107 -55.58 -2.43 16.35
N GLY A 108 -56.83 -2.13 16.71
CA GLY A 108 -57.79 -1.46 15.81
C GLY A 108 -57.35 -0.11 15.19
N GLU A 109 -56.90 0.85 16.01
CA GLU A 109 -56.53 2.19 15.53
C GLU A 109 -55.19 2.21 14.77
N GLY A 110 -54.18 1.50 15.29
CA GLY A 110 -52.87 1.40 14.64
C GLY A 110 -52.93 0.67 13.30
N ALA A 111 -53.67 -0.45 13.22
CA ALA A 111 -53.85 -1.18 11.98
C ALA A 111 -54.58 -0.35 10.90
N ALA A 112 -55.58 0.45 11.29
CA ALA A 112 -56.30 1.33 10.37
C ALA A 112 -55.41 2.49 9.87
N ALA A 113 -54.60 3.09 10.75
CA ALA A 113 -53.65 4.14 10.38
C ALA A 113 -52.58 3.61 9.41
N ILE A 114 -52.05 2.41 9.67
CA ILE A 114 -51.07 1.75 8.79
C ILE A 114 -51.70 1.42 7.43
N ALA A 115 -52.92 0.85 7.40
CA ALA A 115 -53.62 0.54 6.14
C ALA A 115 -53.79 1.80 5.27
N LYS A 116 -54.24 2.90 5.88
CA LYS A 116 -54.43 4.19 5.18
C LYS A 116 -53.11 4.76 4.65
N ALA A 117 -52.01 4.62 5.40
CA ALA A 117 -50.69 5.05 4.93
C ALA A 117 -50.20 4.18 3.76
N MET A 118 -50.42 2.87 3.83
CA MET A 118 -50.02 1.92 2.78
C MET A 118 -50.85 2.04 1.48
N GLU A 119 -52.02 2.66 1.51
CA GLU A 119 -52.75 3.04 0.28
C GLU A 119 -52.22 4.35 -0.32
N ARG A 120 -51.96 5.36 0.51
CA ARG A 120 -51.55 6.70 0.05
C ARG A 120 -50.13 6.77 -0.49
N VAL A 121 -49.20 6.10 0.19
CA VAL A 121 -47.76 6.22 -0.11
C VAL A 121 -47.40 5.63 -1.48
N PRO A 122 -47.91 4.45 -1.90
CA PRO A 122 -47.62 3.92 -3.23
C PRO A 122 -48.23 4.75 -4.36
N GLU A 123 -49.47 5.25 -4.21
CA GLU A 123 -50.12 6.12 -5.20
C GLU A 123 -49.35 7.43 -5.44
N GLN A 124 -48.83 8.02 -4.37
CA GLN A 124 -47.99 9.21 -4.45
C GLN A 124 -46.63 8.90 -5.08
N SER A 125 -46.08 7.70 -4.86
CA SER A 125 -44.82 7.25 -5.46
C SER A 125 -44.98 6.99 -6.96
N SER A 126 -46.06 6.34 -7.38
CA SER A 126 -46.37 6.05 -8.79
C SER A 126 -46.74 7.32 -9.57
N SER A 127 -47.31 8.34 -8.93
CA SER A 127 -47.57 9.64 -9.56
C SER A 127 -46.33 10.54 -9.63
N GLY A 128 -45.18 10.11 -9.09
CA GLY A 128 -43.94 10.91 -9.05
C GLY A 128 -44.02 12.13 -8.13
N THR A 129 -45.09 12.26 -7.35
CA THR A 129 -45.35 13.41 -6.47
C THR A 129 -44.62 13.29 -5.14
N LEU A 130 -44.30 12.05 -4.72
CA LEU A 130 -43.74 11.77 -3.42
C LEU A 130 -42.27 12.20 -3.31
N LYS A 131 -42.02 13.22 -2.51
CA LYS A 131 -40.65 13.62 -2.16
C LYS A 131 -40.10 12.69 -1.09
N THR A 132 -38.84 12.29 -1.19
CA THR A 132 -38.17 11.44 -0.18
C THR A 132 -38.35 11.94 1.26
N ALA A 133 -38.42 13.28 1.44
CA ALA A 133 -38.67 13.91 2.74
C ALA A 133 -40.07 13.63 3.31
N GLU A 134 -41.09 13.54 2.47
CA GLU A 134 -42.46 13.21 2.88
C GLU A 134 -42.55 11.75 3.29
N LEU A 135 -41.93 10.84 2.53
CA LEU A 135 -41.83 9.42 2.89
C LEU A 135 -41.18 9.21 4.25
N ILE A 136 -40.04 9.88 4.49
CA ILE A 136 -39.35 9.83 5.79
C ILE A 136 -40.30 10.28 6.90
N ARG A 137 -41.00 11.41 6.72
CA ARG A 137 -41.91 11.95 7.74
C ARG A 137 -43.05 10.98 8.08
N GLU A 138 -43.69 10.38 7.08
CA GLU A 138 -44.80 9.45 7.29
C GLU A 138 -44.35 8.18 8.03
N PHE A 139 -43.23 7.56 7.62
CA PHE A 139 -42.71 6.36 8.29
C PHE A 139 -42.17 6.65 9.69
N THR A 140 -41.56 7.82 9.92
CA THR A 140 -41.16 8.25 11.27
C THR A 140 -42.37 8.44 12.17
N ALA A 141 -43.43 9.11 11.69
CA ALA A 141 -44.67 9.30 12.46
C ALA A 141 -45.34 7.96 12.79
N LEU A 142 -45.41 7.02 11.85
CA LEU A 142 -45.94 5.67 12.08
C LEU A 142 -45.12 4.90 13.12
N LYS A 143 -43.79 5.02 13.09
CA LYS A 143 -42.90 4.39 14.06
C LYS A 143 -43.09 4.96 15.47
N GLU A 144 -43.26 6.27 15.61
CA GLU A 144 -43.47 6.95 16.89
C GLU A 144 -44.84 6.64 17.50
N GLN A 145 -45.89 6.60 16.67
CA GLN A 145 -47.27 6.36 17.13
C GLN A 145 -47.56 4.88 17.39
N PHE A 146 -46.98 3.97 16.60
CA PHE A 146 -47.31 2.54 16.62
C PHE A 146 -46.07 1.62 16.55
N PRO A 147 -45.15 1.67 17.54
CA PRO A 147 -43.86 0.99 17.47
C PRO A 147 -43.96 -0.55 17.46
N ARG A 148 -44.97 -1.14 18.12
CA ARG A 148 -45.15 -2.60 18.17
C ARG A 148 -45.61 -3.10 16.81
N GLU A 149 -46.63 -2.47 16.26
CA GLU A 149 -47.21 -2.74 14.96
C GLU A 149 -46.20 -2.51 13.84
N TYR A 150 -45.35 -1.48 13.95
CA TYR A 150 -44.28 -1.19 13.00
C TYR A 150 -43.32 -2.38 12.83
N THR A 151 -43.00 -3.04 13.94
CA THR A 151 -42.14 -4.23 13.96
C THR A 151 -42.91 -5.48 13.52
N THR A 152 -44.11 -5.69 14.05
CA THR A 152 -44.95 -6.86 13.76
C THR A 152 -45.30 -6.98 12.27
N TYR A 153 -45.62 -5.87 11.61
CA TYR A 153 -45.97 -5.84 10.19
C TYR A 153 -44.76 -5.58 9.28
N ARG A 154 -43.54 -5.55 9.81
CA ARG A 154 -42.29 -5.32 9.05
C ARG A 154 -42.36 -4.05 8.20
N LEU A 155 -42.90 -2.96 8.73
CA LEU A 155 -43.09 -1.72 7.97
C LEU A 155 -41.78 -1.10 7.48
N ALA A 156 -40.65 -1.39 8.14
CA ALA A 156 -39.33 -1.02 7.65
C ALA A 156 -38.98 -1.66 6.28
N ASP A 157 -39.42 -2.89 6.00
CA ASP A 157 -39.21 -3.53 4.70
C ASP A 157 -40.07 -2.90 3.60
N ALA A 158 -41.30 -2.53 3.94
CA ALA A 158 -42.18 -1.79 3.03
C ALA A 158 -41.64 -0.38 2.77
N ALA A 159 -41.20 0.32 3.81
CA ALA A 159 -40.55 1.62 3.71
C ALA A 159 -39.32 1.57 2.79
N ARG A 160 -38.48 0.54 2.92
CA ARG A 160 -37.35 0.30 2.01
C ARG A 160 -37.80 0.13 0.57
N ALA A 161 -38.79 -0.75 0.33
CA ALA A 161 -39.27 -1.07 -1.01
C ALA A 161 -39.85 0.16 -1.73
N ILE A 162 -40.52 1.05 -0.98
CA ILE A 162 -41.09 2.29 -1.50
C ILE A 162 -40.01 3.38 -1.65
N ALA A 163 -39.04 3.46 -0.73
CA ALA A 163 -37.99 4.50 -0.77
C ALA A 163 -36.94 4.26 -1.87
N ALA A 164 -36.65 3.01 -2.22
CA ALA A 164 -35.55 2.69 -3.13
C ALA A 164 -35.75 3.23 -4.57
N PRO A 165 -36.94 3.10 -5.21
CA PRO A 165 -37.18 3.64 -6.55
C PRO A 165 -36.98 5.16 -6.69
N PRO A 166 -37.59 6.04 -5.87
CA PRO A 166 -37.38 7.48 -6.00
C PRO A 166 -35.94 7.90 -5.68
N LEU A 167 -35.26 7.20 -4.76
CA LEU A 167 -33.84 7.43 -4.52
C LEU A 167 -33.00 7.14 -5.78
N ARG A 168 -33.24 6.03 -6.48
CA ARG A 168 -32.54 5.73 -7.75
C ARG A 168 -32.88 6.73 -8.85
N ALA A 169 -34.17 6.96 -9.09
CA ALA A 169 -34.65 7.68 -10.26
C ALA A 169 -34.44 9.20 -10.18
N VAL A 170 -34.45 9.76 -8.97
CA VAL A 170 -34.37 11.22 -8.77
C VAL A 170 -33.05 11.60 -8.10
N VAL A 171 -32.72 10.96 -6.97
CA VAL A 171 -31.56 11.38 -6.16
C VAL A 171 -30.25 10.90 -6.78
N PHE A 172 -30.19 9.65 -7.22
CA PHE A 172 -28.97 9.00 -7.71
C PHE A 172 -28.92 8.82 -9.24
N GLN A 173 -29.78 9.53 -9.97
CA GLN A 173 -29.77 9.51 -11.43
C GLN A 173 -28.44 10.05 -11.97
N GLN A 174 -27.75 9.27 -12.79
CA GLN A 174 -26.42 9.60 -13.35
C GLN A 174 -25.44 10.05 -12.26
N TRP A 175 -25.53 9.46 -11.08
CA TRP A 175 -24.61 9.77 -10.01
C TRP A 175 -23.25 9.13 -10.27
N GLU A 176 -22.19 9.94 -10.21
CA GLU A 176 -20.79 9.50 -10.17
C GLU A 176 -20.28 9.57 -8.72
N PRO A 177 -20.32 8.46 -7.96
CA PRO A 177 -20.08 8.48 -6.52
C PRO A 177 -18.68 8.91 -6.12
N LEU A 178 -17.70 8.65 -6.99
CA LEU A 178 -16.30 8.99 -6.73
C LEU A 178 -15.95 10.43 -7.10
N VAL A 179 -16.78 11.11 -7.89
CA VAL A 179 -16.61 12.53 -8.25
C VAL A 179 -17.36 13.43 -7.28
N ASP A 180 -18.64 13.14 -7.02
CA ASP A 180 -19.46 13.83 -6.01
C ASP A 180 -19.97 12.83 -4.96
N PRO A 181 -19.17 12.53 -3.91
CA PRO A 181 -19.58 11.60 -2.87
C PRO A 181 -20.70 12.15 -1.99
N SER A 182 -21.00 13.45 -2.00
CA SER A 182 -21.95 14.04 -1.04
C SER A 182 -23.42 13.86 -1.44
N ARG A 183 -23.68 13.54 -2.71
CA ARG A 183 -25.03 13.43 -3.28
C ARG A 183 -25.86 12.37 -2.54
N GLY A 184 -27.07 12.73 -2.14
CA GLY A 184 -28.03 11.82 -1.51
C GLY A 184 -27.70 11.38 -0.08
N LEU A 185 -26.52 11.70 0.47
CA LEU A 185 -26.12 11.32 1.83
C LEU A 185 -27.15 11.76 2.88
N GLY A 186 -27.60 13.02 2.82
CA GLY A 186 -28.57 13.55 3.78
C GLY A 186 -29.94 12.86 3.71
N ALA A 187 -30.35 12.36 2.53
CA ALA A 187 -31.60 11.62 2.37
C ALA A 187 -31.48 10.20 2.94
N VAL A 188 -30.38 9.51 2.65
CA VAL A 188 -30.12 8.15 3.15
C VAL A 188 -29.89 8.17 4.67
N ALA A 189 -29.12 9.12 5.19
CA ALA A 189 -28.86 9.23 6.63
C ALA A 189 -30.14 9.42 7.46
N ARG A 190 -31.13 10.16 6.94
CA ARG A 190 -32.43 10.34 7.59
C ARG A 190 -33.31 9.08 7.56
N LEU A 191 -33.10 8.19 6.59
CA LEU A 191 -33.80 6.91 6.52
C LEU A 191 -33.25 5.88 7.52
N LYS A 192 -32.07 6.11 8.10
CA LYS A 192 -31.44 5.21 9.08
C LYS A 192 -32.37 4.90 10.26
N ASP A 193 -33.01 5.93 10.81
CA ASP A 193 -33.92 5.78 11.95
C ASP A 193 -35.25 5.12 11.54
N ALA A 194 -35.80 5.49 10.39
CA ALA A 194 -37.06 4.95 9.89
C ALA A 194 -36.94 3.46 9.50
N LEU A 195 -35.79 3.05 8.98
CA LEU A 195 -35.54 1.69 8.49
C LEU A 195 -34.92 0.75 9.52
N LEU A 196 -34.86 1.18 10.79
CA LEU A 196 -34.40 0.38 11.93
C LEU A 196 -33.01 -0.22 11.69
N ASP A 197 -31.99 0.64 11.54
CA ASP A 197 -30.61 0.16 11.47
C ASP A 197 -30.20 -0.49 12.81
N ASP A 198 -30.15 -1.82 12.83
CA ASP A 198 -29.64 -2.64 13.93
C ASP A 198 -28.15 -3.01 13.74
N GLY A 199 -27.50 -2.48 12.69
CA GLY A 199 -26.13 -2.80 12.29
C GLY A 199 -25.97 -4.16 11.61
N SER A 200 -27.04 -4.94 11.45
CA SER A 200 -27.04 -6.24 10.79
C SER A 200 -27.09 -6.12 9.27
N ALA A 201 -26.50 -7.10 8.57
CA ALA A 201 -26.65 -7.23 7.11
C ALA A 201 -28.10 -7.53 6.69
N ALA A 202 -28.92 -8.05 7.61
CA ALA A 202 -30.33 -8.33 7.37
C ALA A 202 -31.22 -7.10 7.57
N SER A 203 -30.67 -5.95 7.99
CA SER A 203 -31.46 -4.76 8.28
C SER A 203 -32.05 -4.17 6.99
N PRO A 204 -33.29 -3.67 7.02
CA PRO A 204 -33.90 -3.01 5.86
C PRO A 204 -33.08 -1.79 5.41
N TYR A 205 -32.41 -1.12 6.35
CA TYR A 205 -31.47 -0.04 6.05
C TYR A 205 -30.24 -0.53 5.28
N ALA A 206 -29.58 -1.61 5.73
CA ALA A 206 -28.41 -2.16 5.06
C ALA A 206 -28.76 -2.66 3.65
N ALA A 207 -29.91 -3.30 3.48
CA ALA A 207 -30.40 -3.71 2.17
C ALA A 207 -30.72 -2.52 1.26
N LEU A 208 -31.23 -1.39 1.79
CA LEU A 208 -31.42 -0.17 1.01
C LEU A 208 -30.08 0.39 0.53
N VAL A 209 -29.12 0.57 1.46
CA VAL A 209 -27.80 1.14 1.19
C VAL A 209 -27.03 0.28 0.19
N ASP A 210 -27.11 -1.04 0.30
CA ASP A 210 -26.46 -1.95 -0.63
C ASP A 210 -26.98 -1.75 -2.08
N ASP A 211 -28.28 -1.58 -2.20
CA ASP A 211 -29.01 -1.51 -3.47
C ASP A 211 -28.96 -0.11 -4.12
N VAL A 212 -29.02 0.99 -3.36
CA VAL A 212 -29.01 2.36 -3.90
C VAL A 212 -27.63 3.01 -3.90
N VAL A 213 -26.70 2.57 -3.04
CA VAL A 213 -25.37 3.20 -2.87
C VAL A 213 -24.23 2.25 -3.26
N VAL A 214 -24.14 1.08 -2.63
CA VAL A 214 -22.98 0.19 -2.80
C VAL A 214 -22.89 -0.32 -4.24
N GLY A 215 -23.99 -0.76 -4.84
CA GLY A 215 -24.04 -1.20 -6.24
C GLY A 215 -23.45 -0.16 -7.22
N PRO A 216 -23.98 1.08 -7.25
CA PRO A 216 -23.44 2.16 -8.07
C PRO A 216 -21.97 2.50 -7.79
N VAL A 217 -21.55 2.50 -6.51
CA VAL A 217 -20.15 2.78 -6.13
C VAL A 217 -19.22 1.68 -6.64
N LEU A 218 -19.62 0.40 -6.53
CA LEU A 218 -18.85 -0.72 -7.08
C LEU A 218 -18.73 -0.63 -8.60
N ALA A 219 -19.82 -0.27 -9.30
CA ALA A 219 -19.81 -0.08 -10.75
C ALA A 219 -18.87 1.07 -11.15
N SER A 220 -18.99 2.24 -10.49
CA SER A 220 -18.12 3.39 -10.72
C SER A 220 -16.66 3.06 -10.41
N ALA A 221 -16.37 2.33 -9.34
CA ALA A 221 -15.03 1.90 -8.99
C ALA A 221 -14.45 0.90 -9.99
N ALA A 222 -15.28 0.02 -10.54
CA ALA A 222 -14.87 -0.91 -11.58
C ALA A 222 -14.44 -0.18 -12.85
N GLU A 223 -15.18 0.84 -13.26
CA GLU A 223 -14.99 1.57 -14.52
C GLU A 223 -13.93 2.69 -14.43
N THR A 224 -14.00 3.53 -13.40
CA THR A 224 -13.27 4.81 -13.37
C THR A 224 -12.16 4.88 -12.34
N TRP A 225 -12.21 4.05 -11.29
CA TRP A 225 -11.24 4.16 -10.19
C TRP A 225 -9.97 3.35 -10.43
N GLU A 226 -8.84 4.02 -10.18
CA GLU A 226 -7.51 3.44 -10.19
C GLU A 226 -6.94 3.36 -8.78
N ALA A 227 -6.48 2.19 -8.37
CA ALA A 227 -5.93 2.00 -7.02
C ALA A 227 -4.64 2.78 -6.74
N ARG A 228 -3.95 3.27 -7.79
CA ARG A 228 -2.76 4.13 -7.68
C ARG A 228 -3.12 5.57 -7.25
N ASP A 229 -4.38 5.97 -7.41
CA ASP A 229 -4.92 7.21 -6.87
C ASP A 229 -5.98 6.87 -5.79
N PRO A 230 -5.58 6.75 -4.52
CA PRO A 230 -6.49 6.33 -3.46
C PRO A 230 -7.54 7.40 -3.11
N GLU A 231 -7.28 8.68 -3.42
CA GLU A 231 -8.04 9.82 -2.92
C GLU A 231 -9.56 9.75 -3.22
N PRO A 232 -10.03 9.44 -4.44
CA PRO A 232 -11.46 9.46 -4.74
C PRO A 232 -12.28 8.47 -3.90
N MET A 233 -11.75 7.26 -3.68
CA MET A 233 -12.42 6.23 -2.90
C MET A 233 -12.28 6.46 -1.40
N VAL A 234 -11.12 6.92 -0.92
CA VAL A 234 -10.93 7.31 0.48
C VAL A 234 -11.92 8.41 0.86
N ARG A 235 -12.00 9.47 0.05
CA ARG A 235 -12.94 10.58 0.24
C ARG A 235 -14.39 10.11 0.29
N PHE A 236 -14.79 9.16 -0.57
CA PHE A 236 -16.12 8.57 -0.53
C PHE A 236 -16.39 7.87 0.81
N LEU A 237 -15.48 6.99 1.25
CA LEU A 237 -15.62 6.25 2.51
C LEU A 237 -15.66 7.18 3.73
N GLU A 238 -14.85 8.23 3.73
CA GLU A 238 -14.85 9.25 4.79
C GLU A 238 -16.13 10.09 4.79
N THR A 239 -16.68 10.42 3.62
CA THR A 239 -17.94 11.18 3.51
C THR A 239 -19.12 10.36 4.01
N TRP A 240 -19.14 9.06 3.72
CA TRP A 240 -20.25 8.16 4.05
C TRP A 240 -20.06 7.38 5.37
N ARG A 241 -18.99 7.65 6.13
CA ARG A 241 -18.58 6.89 7.32
C ARG A 241 -19.70 6.59 8.33
N ASP A 242 -20.58 7.56 8.59
CA ASP A 242 -21.61 7.45 9.64
C ASP A 242 -22.95 6.91 9.08
N ALA A 243 -23.08 6.88 7.76
CA ALA A 243 -24.26 6.42 7.03
C ALA A 243 -24.09 5.00 6.45
N LEU A 244 -22.87 4.51 6.23
CA LEU A 244 -22.62 3.16 5.74
C LEU A 244 -22.68 2.13 6.87
N PRO A 245 -23.57 1.12 6.76
CA PRO A 245 -23.53 -0.04 7.65
C PRO A 245 -22.22 -0.81 7.49
N LEU A 246 -21.77 -1.47 8.57
CA LEU A 246 -20.54 -2.26 8.55
C LEU A 246 -20.48 -3.30 7.39
N PRO A 247 -21.56 -4.05 7.08
CA PRO A 247 -21.54 -4.99 5.95
C PRO A 247 -21.32 -4.32 4.59
N ALA A 248 -21.90 -3.13 4.38
CA ALA A 248 -21.72 -2.35 3.15
C ALA A 248 -20.27 -1.88 3.00
N THR A 249 -19.68 -1.36 4.08
CA THR A 249 -18.27 -0.96 4.12
C THR A 249 -17.34 -2.16 3.84
N GLN A 250 -17.60 -3.31 4.46
CA GLN A 250 -16.83 -4.53 4.22
C GLN A 250 -16.89 -4.97 2.76
N ARG A 251 -18.08 -4.94 2.15
CA ARG A 251 -18.28 -5.30 0.74
C ARG A 251 -17.50 -4.37 -0.20
N LEU A 252 -17.55 -3.05 0.03
CA LEU A 252 -16.78 -2.07 -0.76
C LEU A 252 -15.28 -2.29 -0.65
N LEU A 253 -14.79 -2.50 0.58
CA LEU A 253 -13.39 -2.78 0.85
C LEU A 253 -12.91 -4.07 0.17
N GLU A 254 -13.76 -5.10 0.10
CA GLU A 254 -13.42 -6.38 -0.52
C GLU A 254 -13.51 -6.37 -2.05
N GLN A 255 -14.66 -5.95 -2.58
CA GLN A 255 -14.98 -6.13 -3.99
C GLN A 255 -14.38 -5.04 -4.87
N ALA A 256 -14.23 -3.81 -4.36
CA ALA A 256 -13.57 -2.74 -5.09
C ALA A 256 -12.10 -2.57 -4.65
N VAL A 257 -11.89 -2.21 -3.39
CA VAL A 257 -10.56 -1.76 -2.91
C VAL A 257 -9.52 -2.88 -2.98
N MET A 258 -9.77 -4.01 -2.30
CA MET A 258 -8.82 -5.12 -2.25
C MET A 258 -8.59 -5.75 -3.64
N ALA A 259 -9.65 -5.92 -4.44
CA ALA A 259 -9.53 -6.48 -5.78
C ALA A 259 -8.64 -5.61 -6.70
N LYS A 260 -8.87 -4.29 -6.71
CA LYS A 260 -8.09 -3.35 -7.52
C LYS A 260 -6.67 -3.15 -6.99
N LEU A 261 -6.49 -3.08 -5.66
CA LEU A 261 -5.16 -3.01 -5.05
C LEU A 261 -4.33 -4.26 -5.36
N ALA A 262 -4.92 -5.45 -5.28
CA ALA A 262 -4.24 -6.68 -5.62
C ALA A 262 -3.75 -6.68 -7.08
N ALA A 263 -4.61 -6.27 -8.02
CA ALA A 263 -4.23 -6.15 -9.43
C ALA A 263 -3.16 -5.06 -9.66
N ALA A 264 -3.24 -3.93 -8.95
CA ALA A 264 -2.24 -2.87 -9.04
C ALA A 264 -0.88 -3.32 -8.49
N VAL A 265 -0.84 -3.99 -7.34
CA VAL A 265 0.39 -4.57 -6.78
C VAL A 265 0.97 -5.64 -7.71
N GLU A 266 0.13 -6.47 -8.31
CA GLU A 266 0.58 -7.53 -9.23
C GLU A 266 1.12 -6.98 -10.56
N SER A 267 0.60 -5.85 -11.04
CA SER A 267 1.15 -5.17 -12.22
C SER A 267 2.32 -4.23 -11.90
N TRP A 268 2.50 -3.86 -10.63
CA TRP A 268 3.50 -2.87 -10.22
C TRP A 268 4.94 -3.35 -10.42
N GLU A 269 5.76 -2.52 -11.05
CA GLU A 269 7.19 -2.79 -11.26
C GLU A 269 8.08 -1.81 -10.49
N PRO A 270 8.86 -2.28 -9.48
CA PRO A 270 9.57 -1.40 -8.54
C PRO A 270 10.56 -0.43 -9.17
N ARG A 271 11.18 -0.79 -10.30
CA ARG A 271 12.25 0.00 -10.92
C ARG A 271 11.79 0.97 -12.00
N TRP A 272 10.54 0.85 -12.45
CA TRP A 272 10.07 1.49 -13.67
C TRP A 272 8.91 2.46 -13.44
N GLU A 273 8.17 2.29 -12.34
CA GLU A 273 7.03 3.17 -12.06
C GLU A 273 7.45 4.49 -11.40
N PRO A 274 6.83 5.62 -11.83
CA PRO A 274 7.14 6.94 -11.28
C PRO A 274 6.59 7.12 -9.87
N VAL A 275 5.46 6.49 -9.55
CA VAL A 275 4.82 6.57 -8.24
C VAL A 275 5.22 5.34 -7.42
N PRO A 276 5.89 5.52 -6.26
CA PRO A 276 6.24 4.40 -5.40
C PRO A 276 5.01 3.66 -4.88
N CYS A 277 5.09 2.32 -4.81
CA CYS A 277 3.97 1.47 -4.35
C CYS A 277 3.45 1.83 -2.95
N HIS A 278 4.35 2.19 -2.03
CA HIS A 278 3.97 2.57 -0.67
C HIS A 278 3.04 3.80 -0.64
N ALA A 279 3.14 4.71 -1.63
CA ALA A 279 2.38 5.96 -1.63
C ALA A 279 0.87 5.73 -1.76
N TRP A 280 0.46 4.67 -2.46
CA TRP A 280 -0.96 4.34 -2.63
C TRP A 280 -1.39 3.13 -1.78
N VAL A 281 -0.51 2.18 -1.48
CA VAL A 281 -0.84 1.06 -0.57
C VAL A 281 -1.01 1.53 0.87
N HIS A 282 -0.14 2.41 1.37
CA HIS A 282 -0.16 2.80 2.78
C HIS A 282 -1.39 3.61 3.19
N SER A 283 -2.02 4.32 2.24
CA SER A 283 -3.27 5.05 2.46
C SER A 283 -4.40 4.13 2.96
N TRP A 284 -4.30 2.82 2.70
CA TRP A 284 -5.29 1.83 3.13
C TRP A 284 -4.97 1.13 4.45
N ILE A 285 -3.78 1.35 5.03
CA ILE A 285 -3.41 0.74 6.32
C ILE A 285 -4.41 1.07 7.44
N PRO A 286 -4.90 2.32 7.60
CA PRO A 286 -5.87 2.65 8.65
C PRO A 286 -7.20 1.90 8.51
N LEU A 287 -7.62 1.56 7.29
CA LEU A 287 -8.92 0.93 7.02
C LEU A 287 -8.86 -0.60 6.94
N LEU A 288 -7.77 -1.16 6.40
CA LEU A 288 -7.63 -2.59 6.13
C LEU A 288 -6.69 -3.32 7.10
N GLY A 289 -5.73 -2.60 7.70
CA GLY A 289 -4.77 -3.15 8.65
C GLY A 289 -4.18 -4.49 8.21
N ARG A 290 -4.40 -5.54 9.00
CA ARG A 290 -3.88 -6.90 8.76
C ARG A 290 -4.37 -7.55 7.46
N ARG A 291 -5.47 -7.08 6.88
CA ARG A 291 -6.01 -7.62 5.63
C ARG A 291 -5.10 -7.36 4.42
N LEU A 292 -4.18 -6.40 4.53
CA LEU A 292 -3.18 -6.07 3.51
C LEU A 292 -2.01 -7.06 3.46
N GLU A 293 -1.89 -7.98 4.43
CA GLU A 293 -0.77 -8.91 4.52
C GLU A 293 -0.48 -9.71 3.22
N PRO A 294 -1.49 -10.22 2.47
CA PRO A 294 -1.25 -10.86 1.19
C PRO A 294 -0.58 -9.92 0.16
N LEU A 295 -0.95 -8.64 0.17
CA LEU A 295 -0.34 -7.63 -0.71
C LEU A 295 1.11 -7.35 -0.28
N PHE A 296 1.35 -7.24 1.03
CA PHE A 296 2.70 -7.06 1.56
C PHE A 296 3.61 -8.24 1.23
N ALA A 297 3.09 -9.47 1.17
CA ALA A 297 3.85 -10.63 0.69
C ALA A 297 4.27 -10.48 -0.78
N THR A 298 3.36 -10.05 -1.65
CA THR A 298 3.69 -9.78 -3.07
C THR A 298 4.70 -8.66 -3.23
N VAL A 299 4.52 -7.55 -2.49
CA VAL A 299 5.46 -6.42 -2.48
C VAL A 299 6.85 -6.86 -2.02
N ARG A 300 6.96 -7.60 -0.89
CA ARG A 300 8.23 -8.16 -0.40
C ARG A 300 8.93 -8.99 -1.47
N CYS A 301 8.20 -9.88 -2.14
CA CYS A 301 8.74 -10.73 -3.20
C CYS A 301 9.29 -9.88 -4.36
N LYS A 302 8.55 -8.86 -4.80
CA LYS A 302 8.96 -7.96 -5.88
C LYS A 302 10.16 -7.09 -5.52
N LEU A 303 10.15 -6.48 -4.33
CA LEU A 303 11.30 -5.72 -3.80
C LEU A 303 12.54 -6.61 -3.70
N GLY A 304 12.37 -7.84 -3.19
CA GLY A 304 13.46 -8.80 -3.06
C GLY A 304 14.08 -9.22 -4.39
N LYS A 305 13.29 -9.27 -5.46
CA LYS A 305 13.75 -9.50 -6.85
C LYS A 305 14.34 -8.25 -7.50
N ALA A 306 13.92 -7.07 -7.07
CA ALA A 306 14.37 -5.79 -7.60
C ALA A 306 15.64 -5.25 -6.94
N LEU A 307 16.09 -5.80 -5.81
CA LEU A 307 17.33 -5.37 -5.15
C LEU A 307 18.62 -5.89 -5.81
N PRO A 308 18.75 -7.17 -6.24
CA PRO A 308 20.00 -7.69 -6.79
C PRO A 308 20.60 -6.86 -7.94
N GLY A 309 21.93 -6.86 -8.03
CA GLY A 309 22.68 -6.12 -9.04
C GLY A 309 23.00 -4.69 -8.59
N TRP A 310 23.88 -4.58 -7.59
CA TRP A 310 24.30 -3.30 -7.02
C TRP A 310 24.71 -2.28 -8.09
N HIS A 311 24.19 -1.06 -7.98
CA HIS A 311 24.60 0.08 -8.80
C HIS A 311 24.67 1.36 -7.96
N ALA A 312 25.87 1.93 -7.85
CA ALA A 312 26.14 3.07 -6.97
C ALA A 312 25.20 4.27 -7.20
N ALA A 313 24.88 4.60 -8.46
CA ALA A 313 23.98 5.72 -8.76
C ALA A 313 22.52 5.47 -8.32
N ARG A 314 22.13 4.21 -8.11
CA ARG A 314 20.77 3.82 -7.67
C ARG A 314 20.67 3.49 -6.18
N ALA A 315 21.79 3.36 -5.46
CA ALA A 315 21.81 2.93 -4.07
C ALA A 315 20.86 3.75 -3.16
N THR A 316 20.72 5.05 -3.44
CA THR A 316 19.78 5.93 -2.73
C THR A 316 18.33 5.60 -3.04
N ALA A 317 18.00 5.47 -4.33
CA ALA A 317 16.64 5.15 -4.76
C ALA A 317 16.21 3.76 -4.28
N ASP A 318 17.13 2.79 -4.27
CA ASP A 318 16.86 1.44 -3.78
C ASP A 318 16.57 1.44 -2.26
N TYR A 319 17.25 2.32 -1.49
CA TYR A 319 16.96 2.55 -0.08
C TYR A 319 15.59 3.22 0.12
N ASP A 320 15.31 4.32 -0.58
CA ASP A 320 14.04 5.06 -0.49
C ASP A 320 12.83 4.22 -0.93
N MET A 321 13.05 3.25 -1.82
CA MET A 321 12.04 2.28 -2.25
C MET A 321 11.68 1.27 -1.12
N VAL A 322 12.65 0.89 -0.29
CA VAL A 322 12.52 -0.18 0.71
C VAL A 322 12.14 0.36 2.09
N LEU A 323 12.73 1.49 2.51
CA LEU A 323 12.56 2.04 3.86
C LEU A 323 11.10 2.20 4.32
N PRO A 324 10.16 2.69 3.48
CA PRO A 324 8.76 2.89 3.91
C PRO A 324 8.11 1.62 4.44
N TRP A 325 8.55 0.44 3.99
CA TRP A 325 7.95 -0.84 4.35
C TRP A 325 8.40 -1.39 5.70
N LYS A 326 9.38 -0.74 6.36
CA LYS A 326 9.94 -1.17 7.64
C LYS A 326 8.86 -1.41 8.70
N ASP A 327 7.94 -0.46 8.84
CA ASP A 327 6.88 -0.54 9.84
C ASP A 327 5.66 -1.33 9.33
N ALA A 328 5.52 -1.52 8.02
CA ALA A 328 4.38 -2.18 7.39
C ALA A 328 4.48 -3.71 7.38
N PHE A 329 5.68 -4.28 7.14
CA PHE A 329 5.86 -5.74 7.04
C PHE A 329 5.80 -6.47 8.38
N GLY A 330 5.85 -5.75 9.50
CA GLY A 330 5.99 -6.35 10.83
C GLY A 330 7.42 -6.87 11.08
N PRO A 331 7.80 -7.02 12.37
CA PRO A 331 9.20 -7.20 12.76
C PRO A 331 9.83 -8.49 12.21
N ALA A 332 9.17 -9.64 12.36
CA ALA A 332 9.73 -10.93 11.95
C ALA A 332 9.94 -11.03 10.43
N ALA A 333 8.95 -10.58 9.66
CA ALA A 333 9.01 -10.56 8.21
C ALA A 333 10.00 -9.51 7.67
N TRP A 334 10.14 -8.38 8.36
CA TRP A 334 11.16 -7.39 8.03
C TRP A 334 12.57 -7.94 8.25
N GLU A 335 12.83 -8.59 9.38
CA GLU A 335 14.12 -9.21 9.67
C GLU A 335 14.49 -10.28 8.64
N GLU A 336 13.54 -11.16 8.28
CA GLU A 336 13.75 -12.16 7.22
C GLU A 336 14.08 -11.48 5.89
N PHE A 337 13.32 -10.45 5.50
CA PHE A 337 13.54 -9.70 4.27
C PHE A 337 14.93 -9.04 4.24
N VAL A 338 15.33 -8.40 5.35
CA VAL A 338 16.64 -7.76 5.47
C VAL A 338 17.76 -8.81 5.33
N GLY A 339 17.69 -9.93 6.06
CA GLY A 339 18.68 -10.98 5.98
C GLY A 339 18.77 -11.64 4.60
N ARG A 340 17.63 -11.87 3.95
CA ARG A 340 17.55 -12.58 2.67
C ARG A 340 17.90 -11.72 1.46
N HIS A 341 17.56 -10.43 1.48
CA HIS A 341 17.66 -9.56 0.29
C HIS A 341 18.56 -8.35 0.50
N VAL A 342 18.43 -7.63 1.62
CA VAL A 342 19.21 -6.41 1.87
C VAL A 342 20.67 -6.75 2.15
N VAL A 343 20.95 -7.69 3.05
CA VAL A 343 22.33 -8.04 3.42
C VAL A 343 23.16 -8.52 2.21
N PRO A 344 22.69 -9.46 1.36
CA PRO A 344 23.43 -9.84 0.15
C PRO A 344 23.62 -8.70 -0.85
N TYR A 345 22.65 -7.77 -0.94
CA TYR A 345 22.77 -6.57 -1.78
C TYR A 345 23.87 -5.63 -1.26
N LEU A 346 23.94 -5.38 0.05
CA LEU A 346 24.98 -4.56 0.66
C LEU A 346 26.38 -5.19 0.52
N ARG A 347 26.49 -6.53 0.61
CA ARG A 347 27.75 -7.23 0.31
C ARG A 347 28.23 -6.94 -1.12
N GLN A 348 27.34 -6.96 -2.11
CA GLN A 348 27.69 -6.58 -3.49
C GLN A 348 28.16 -5.12 -3.58
N GLY A 349 27.50 -4.23 -2.85
CA GLY A 349 27.91 -2.82 -2.75
C GLY A 349 29.31 -2.65 -2.19
N LEU A 350 29.60 -3.27 -1.05
CA LEU A 350 30.93 -3.23 -0.42
C LEU A 350 32.02 -3.82 -1.31
N ARG A 351 31.74 -4.89 -2.07
CA ARG A 351 32.68 -5.44 -3.07
C ARG A 351 32.95 -4.48 -4.22
N ALA A 352 31.95 -3.69 -4.61
CA ALA A 352 32.05 -2.73 -5.71
C ALA A 352 32.75 -1.42 -5.31
N VAL A 353 32.83 -1.11 -4.01
CA VAL A 353 33.52 0.09 -3.53
C VAL A 353 35.01 0.01 -3.88
N ARG A 354 35.50 1.05 -4.57
CA ARG A 354 36.92 1.22 -4.90
C ARG A 354 37.50 2.35 -4.08
N VAL A 355 38.44 2.04 -3.19
CA VAL A 355 39.13 3.06 -2.39
C VAL A 355 40.27 3.66 -3.20
N THR A 356 40.16 4.93 -3.56
CA THR A 356 41.11 5.64 -4.44
C THR A 356 41.49 7.00 -3.82
N PRO A 357 42.62 7.09 -3.11
CA PRO A 357 43.18 8.39 -2.71
C PRO A 357 43.82 9.14 -3.90
N PRO A 358 43.93 10.49 -3.87
CA PRO A 358 43.38 11.40 -2.86
C PRO A 358 41.91 11.78 -3.13
N LYS A 359 41.44 11.65 -4.38
CA LYS A 359 40.07 11.98 -4.76
C LYS A 359 39.25 10.70 -4.86
N GLN A 360 38.35 10.56 -3.91
CA GLN A 360 37.44 9.42 -3.86
C GLN A 360 36.28 9.64 -4.85
N GLU A 361 36.20 8.79 -5.87
CA GLU A 361 35.06 8.71 -6.79
C GLU A 361 34.19 7.51 -6.41
N ASP A 362 33.44 7.58 -5.31
CA ASP A 362 32.45 6.55 -5.02
C ASP A 362 31.10 7.10 -4.57
N GLY A 363 30.12 7.02 -5.47
CA GLY A 363 28.71 7.00 -5.05
C GLY A 363 28.34 5.73 -4.26
N GLY A 364 29.27 4.78 -4.10
CA GLY A 364 29.02 3.44 -3.57
C GLY A 364 28.95 3.37 -2.04
N PHE A 365 30.01 3.78 -1.33
CA PHE A 365 30.08 3.58 0.12
C PHE A 365 29.02 4.38 0.89
N GLY A 366 28.83 5.66 0.53
CA GLY A 366 27.76 6.47 1.12
C GLY A 366 26.36 5.87 0.88
N GLY A 367 26.16 5.25 -0.29
CA GLY A 367 24.95 4.48 -0.59
C GLY A 367 24.76 3.28 0.34
N VAL A 368 25.82 2.53 0.67
CA VAL A 368 25.76 1.42 1.65
C VAL A 368 25.46 1.94 3.05
N MET A 369 26.14 3.01 3.49
CA MET A 369 25.98 3.56 4.84
C MET A 369 24.58 4.12 5.12
N ARG A 370 23.82 4.53 4.08
CA ARG A 370 22.39 4.90 4.24
C ARG A 370 21.56 3.78 4.86
N TRP A 371 21.94 2.52 4.66
CA TRP A 371 21.22 1.36 5.21
C TRP A 371 21.45 1.13 6.71
N LEU A 372 22.24 1.96 7.41
CA LEU A 372 22.42 1.87 8.87
C LEU A 372 21.12 2.09 9.67
N SER A 373 20.09 2.72 9.08
CA SER A 373 18.76 2.81 9.71
C SER A 373 17.94 1.52 9.62
N VAL A 374 18.37 0.58 8.77
CA VAL A 374 17.72 -0.71 8.48
C VAL A 374 18.52 -1.86 9.06
N VAL A 375 19.84 -1.85 8.88
CA VAL A 375 20.78 -2.85 9.37
C VAL A 375 21.47 -2.33 10.63
N PRO A 376 21.37 -3.02 11.77
CA PRO A 376 22.04 -2.61 13.01
C PRO A 376 23.54 -2.39 12.81
N ALA A 377 24.11 -1.41 13.53
CA ALA A 377 25.53 -1.05 13.40
C ALA A 377 26.48 -2.24 13.58
N ARG A 378 26.17 -3.15 14.53
CA ARG A 378 26.93 -4.38 14.77
C ARG A 378 26.97 -5.29 13.54
N ASP A 379 25.86 -5.44 12.82
CA ASP A 379 25.79 -6.29 11.64
C ASP A 379 26.44 -5.61 10.44
N MET A 380 26.32 -4.30 10.30
CA MET A 380 27.09 -3.54 9.31
C MET A 380 28.61 -3.65 9.56
N ALA A 381 29.06 -3.57 10.82
CA ALA A 381 30.46 -3.75 11.19
C ALA A 381 30.99 -5.14 10.79
N ARG A 382 30.19 -6.19 11.03
CA ARG A 382 30.50 -7.55 10.55
C ARG A 382 30.57 -7.63 9.03
N LEU A 383 29.66 -6.98 8.31
CA LEU A 383 29.70 -6.96 6.84
C LEU A 383 30.94 -6.27 6.29
N LEU A 384 31.39 -5.18 6.92
CA LEU A 384 32.63 -4.48 6.55
C LEU A 384 33.87 -5.35 6.78
N GLU A 385 33.89 -6.15 7.85
CA GLU A 385 34.92 -7.13 8.17
C GLU A 385 34.91 -8.31 7.17
N GLU A 386 33.76 -8.94 6.96
CA GLU A 386 33.59 -10.09 6.06
C GLU A 386 33.96 -9.79 4.61
N GLU A 387 33.67 -8.58 4.13
CA GLU A 387 33.96 -8.15 2.76
C GLU A 387 35.35 -7.51 2.59
N ASP A 388 36.19 -7.61 3.63
CA ASP A 388 37.54 -7.08 3.70
C ASP A 388 37.63 -5.62 3.23
N PHE A 389 36.67 -4.80 3.64
CA PHE A 389 36.62 -3.40 3.25
C PHE A 389 37.82 -2.64 3.82
N PHE A 390 38.10 -2.82 5.13
CA PHE A 390 39.18 -2.11 5.79
C PHE A 390 40.58 -2.59 5.37
N GLY A 391 40.74 -3.84 4.96
CA GLY A 391 41.99 -4.31 4.34
C GLY A 391 42.26 -3.56 3.03
N LYS A 392 41.28 -3.52 2.12
CA LYS A 392 41.36 -2.74 0.86
C LYS A 392 41.61 -1.26 1.11
N TRP A 393 40.94 -0.69 2.11
CA TRP A 393 41.10 0.72 2.48
C TRP A 393 42.50 1.01 3.01
N GLN A 394 43.03 0.18 3.91
CA GLN A 394 44.38 0.33 4.44
C GLN A 394 45.45 0.09 3.38
N ASP A 395 45.24 -0.86 2.46
CA ASP A 395 46.17 -1.12 1.36
C ASP A 395 46.21 0.03 0.35
N ALA A 396 45.06 0.64 0.06
CA ALA A 396 44.99 1.84 -0.77
C ALA A 396 45.73 3.01 -0.11
N LEU A 397 45.53 3.21 1.20
CA LEU A 397 46.24 4.22 1.98
C LEU A 397 47.77 3.98 1.96
N CYS A 398 48.23 2.75 2.24
CA CYS A 398 49.65 2.40 2.20
C CYS A 398 50.28 2.68 0.83
N ARG A 399 49.63 2.22 -0.25
CA ARG A 399 50.13 2.43 -1.63
C ARG A 399 50.23 3.90 -1.97
N TRP A 400 49.23 4.70 -1.59
CA TRP A 400 49.24 6.13 -1.83
C TRP A 400 50.32 6.86 -1.04
N LEU A 401 50.47 6.55 0.27
CA LEU A 401 51.53 7.11 1.11
C LEU A 401 52.93 6.82 0.55
N TRP A 402 53.13 5.60 0.02
CA TRP A 402 54.43 5.19 -0.52
C TRP A 402 54.72 5.79 -1.89
N ALA A 403 53.75 5.75 -2.81
CA ALA A 403 53.94 6.17 -4.19
C ALA A 403 53.87 7.69 -4.39
N ALA A 404 52.90 8.36 -3.78
CA ALA A 404 52.63 9.78 -3.99
C ALA A 404 53.25 10.69 -2.92
N ARG A 405 53.60 10.13 -1.75
CA ARG A 405 54.14 10.89 -0.59
C ARG A 405 53.37 12.18 -0.30
N PRO A 406 52.05 12.10 -0.06
CA PRO A 406 51.22 13.26 0.19
C PRO A 406 51.65 13.99 1.47
N THR A 407 51.27 15.27 1.59
CA THR A 407 51.46 16.00 2.84
C THR A 407 50.64 15.37 3.97
N VAL A 408 51.08 15.55 5.22
CA VAL A 408 50.33 15.06 6.39
C VAL A 408 48.91 15.62 6.40
N VAL A 409 48.76 16.90 6.04
CA VAL A 409 47.46 17.57 5.97
C VAL A 409 46.53 16.89 4.98
N GLU A 410 47.00 16.58 3.77
CA GLU A 410 46.21 15.88 2.76
C GLU A 410 45.82 14.48 3.19
N ALA A 411 46.76 13.72 3.78
CA ALA A 411 46.51 12.36 4.22
C ALA A 411 45.52 12.30 5.40
N THR A 412 45.66 13.19 6.37
CA THR A 412 44.72 13.32 7.49
C THR A 412 43.34 13.79 7.00
N ALA A 413 43.27 14.73 6.06
CA ALA A 413 41.99 15.16 5.48
C ALA A 413 41.26 14.02 4.76
N TRP A 414 41.99 13.19 4.01
CA TRP A 414 41.43 12.00 3.36
C TRP A 414 40.90 10.98 4.39
N HIS A 415 41.68 10.71 5.45
CA HIS A 415 41.28 9.83 6.55
C HIS A 415 40.00 10.32 7.25
N GLU A 416 39.96 11.60 7.63
CA GLU A 416 38.81 12.22 8.27
C GLU A 416 37.59 12.26 7.35
N GLY A 417 37.80 12.36 6.03
CA GLY A 417 36.73 12.24 5.04
C GLY A 417 35.98 10.91 5.13
N TRP A 418 36.70 9.79 5.23
CA TRP A 418 36.10 8.45 5.43
C TRP A 418 35.44 8.31 6.79
N LYS A 419 36.09 8.79 7.85
CA LYS A 419 35.57 8.74 9.21
C LYS A 419 34.22 9.45 9.35
N ARG A 420 34.00 10.55 8.61
CA ARG A 420 32.70 11.27 8.57
C ARG A 420 31.54 10.46 7.97
N LEU A 421 31.83 9.42 7.18
CA LEU A 421 30.81 8.55 6.60
C LEU A 421 30.35 7.44 7.57
N LEU A 422 31.06 7.27 8.68
CA LEU A 422 30.78 6.27 9.71
C LEU A 422 30.00 6.95 10.86
N THR A 423 28.92 6.31 11.33
CA THR A 423 28.17 6.84 12.47
C THR A 423 28.90 6.58 13.79
N PRO A 424 28.59 7.32 14.88
CA PRO A 424 29.19 7.09 16.19
C PRO A 424 29.02 5.65 16.69
N GLU A 425 27.86 5.04 16.45
CA GLU A 425 27.56 3.66 16.86
C GLU A 425 28.45 2.66 16.12
N LEU A 426 28.72 2.92 14.85
CA LEU A 426 29.60 2.08 14.03
C LEU A 426 31.07 2.25 14.45
N LEU A 427 31.49 3.48 14.78
CA LEU A 427 32.83 3.78 15.30
C LEU A 427 33.08 3.24 16.72
N ALA A 428 32.02 2.90 17.47
CA ALA A 428 32.13 2.24 18.77
C ALA A 428 32.49 0.75 18.65
N ASP A 429 32.18 0.10 17.51
CA ASP A 429 32.54 -1.30 17.28
C ASP A 429 34.04 -1.43 16.94
N GLU A 430 34.73 -2.34 17.63
CA GLU A 430 36.17 -2.52 17.49
C GLU A 430 36.60 -2.90 16.06
N ARG A 431 35.74 -3.62 15.32
CA ARG A 431 35.99 -4.01 13.92
C ARG A 431 36.18 -2.82 12.99
N VAL A 432 35.61 -1.67 13.36
CA VAL A 432 35.66 -0.43 12.60
C VAL A 432 36.67 0.52 13.21
N ARG A 433 36.66 0.65 14.54
CA ARG A 433 37.54 1.56 15.28
C ARG A 433 39.02 1.24 15.08
N VAL A 434 39.41 -0.02 15.27
CA VAL A 434 40.81 -0.44 15.21
C VAL A 434 41.44 -0.18 13.84
N PRO A 435 40.80 -0.55 12.70
CA PRO A 435 41.36 -0.25 11.39
C PRO A 435 41.47 1.25 11.07
N ILE A 436 40.51 2.06 11.54
CA ILE A 436 40.54 3.52 11.36
C ILE A 436 41.70 4.15 12.15
N GLU A 437 41.88 3.77 13.41
CA GLU A 437 43.00 4.22 14.25
C GLU A 437 44.35 3.78 13.66
N ALA A 438 44.46 2.54 13.20
CA ALA A 438 45.67 2.02 12.55
C ALA A 438 46.02 2.78 11.27
N GLY A 439 45.01 3.20 10.48
CA GLY A 439 45.21 4.07 9.32
C GLY A 439 45.85 5.41 9.69
N LEU A 440 45.37 6.05 10.76
CA LEU A 440 45.94 7.30 11.26
C LEU A 440 47.39 7.11 11.73
N GLN A 441 47.69 6.01 12.41
CA GLN A 441 49.06 5.68 12.81
C GLN A 441 50.00 5.51 11.61
N LYS A 442 49.54 4.91 10.51
CA LYS A 442 50.33 4.79 9.27
C LYS A 442 50.67 6.15 8.67
N ILE A 443 49.73 7.10 8.69
CA ILE A 443 49.97 8.49 8.25
C ILE A 443 51.06 9.14 9.13
N SER A 444 50.96 9.01 10.45
CA SER A 444 51.96 9.55 11.39
C SER A 444 53.35 8.93 11.18
N ARG A 445 53.44 7.62 10.94
CA ARG A 445 54.72 6.95 10.62
C ARG A 445 55.30 7.39 9.28
N ALA A 446 54.45 7.61 8.27
CA ALA A 446 54.85 8.13 6.96
C ALA A 446 55.51 9.50 7.10
N ALA A 447 54.89 10.39 7.88
CA ALA A 447 55.38 11.73 8.16
C ALA A 447 56.77 11.75 8.82
N GLN A 448 57.05 10.73 9.63
CA GLN A 448 58.32 10.55 10.33
C GLN A 448 59.38 9.83 9.48
N GLY A 449 59.08 9.46 8.24
CA GLY A 449 59.97 8.67 7.37
C GLY A 449 60.15 7.21 7.80
N ARG A 450 59.26 6.69 8.66
CA ARG A 450 59.35 5.36 9.29
C ARG A 450 58.38 4.34 8.71
N LEU A 451 57.92 4.53 7.47
CA LEU A 451 57.05 3.54 6.84
C LEU A 451 57.90 2.32 6.44
N GLU A 452 57.59 1.15 7.02
CA GLU A 452 58.19 -0.12 6.57
C GLU A 452 57.89 -0.35 5.09
N ILE A 453 58.83 -1.02 4.39
CA ILE A 453 58.72 -1.30 2.95
C ILE A 453 57.39 -1.98 2.67
N TYR A 454 56.51 -1.33 1.90
CA TYR A 454 55.27 -1.94 1.44
C TYR A 454 55.61 -3.14 0.56
N ARG A 455 55.50 -4.35 1.12
CA ARG A 455 55.60 -5.60 0.36
C ARG A 455 54.17 -5.98 -0.05
N PRO A 456 53.80 -5.85 -1.34
CA PRO A 456 52.44 -6.19 -1.77
C PRO A 456 52.14 -7.66 -1.44
N PRO A 457 50.90 -8.01 -1.07
CA PRO A 457 50.51 -9.40 -0.85
C PRO A 457 50.74 -10.22 -2.14
N GLY A 458 51.76 -11.08 -2.08
CA GLY A 458 52.10 -12.21 -2.95
C GLY A 458 51.59 -12.28 -4.41
N ARG A 459 52.50 -12.02 -5.36
CA ARG A 459 52.53 -12.70 -6.68
C ARG A 459 53.04 -14.16 -6.58
N GLU A 460 53.29 -14.69 -5.38
CA GLU A 460 53.95 -15.99 -5.18
C GLU A 460 52.99 -17.19 -5.07
N GLN A 461 51.69 -17.00 -4.89
CA GLN A 461 50.75 -18.13 -4.77
C GLN A 461 50.30 -18.74 -6.12
N HIS A 462 50.49 -18.03 -7.24
CA HIS A 462 50.17 -18.58 -8.57
C HIS A 462 51.34 -19.28 -9.28
N ALA A 463 52.58 -19.12 -8.80
CA ALA A 463 53.75 -19.80 -9.38
C ALA A 463 53.85 -21.28 -8.94
N GLY A 464 53.40 -21.60 -7.72
CA GLY A 464 53.40 -22.98 -7.20
C GLY A 464 52.37 -23.90 -7.85
N GLN A 465 51.26 -23.36 -8.35
CA GLN A 465 50.22 -24.16 -9.02
C GLN A 465 50.52 -24.39 -10.50
N ALA A 466 51.19 -23.45 -11.19
CA ALA A 466 51.58 -23.62 -12.60
C ALA A 466 52.57 -24.77 -12.82
N ASN A 467 53.45 -25.04 -11.85
CA ASN A 467 54.41 -26.16 -11.92
C ASN A 467 53.77 -27.52 -11.58
N SER A 468 52.69 -27.55 -10.80
CA SER A 468 51.91 -28.77 -10.52
C SER A 468 51.10 -29.22 -11.74
N TRP A 469 50.54 -28.27 -12.51
CA TRP A 469 49.85 -28.58 -13.76
C TRP A 469 50.79 -29.07 -14.87
N ARG A 470 52.02 -28.53 -14.97
CA ARG A 470 53.02 -29.02 -15.93
C ARG A 470 53.54 -30.42 -15.61
N TYR A 471 53.60 -30.82 -14.34
CA TYR A 471 54.02 -32.17 -13.94
C TYR A 471 52.91 -33.23 -14.15
N ARG A 472 51.64 -32.87 -13.94
CA ARG A 472 50.49 -33.76 -14.18
C ARG A 472 50.17 -33.96 -15.67
N SER A 473 50.43 -32.99 -16.53
CA SER A 473 50.21 -33.11 -17.99
C SER A 473 51.26 -33.99 -18.68
N ARG A 474 52.51 -34.03 -18.17
CA ARG A 474 53.55 -34.94 -18.71
C ARG A 474 53.32 -36.41 -18.38
N ARG A 475 52.76 -36.76 -17.21
CA ARG A 475 52.40 -38.16 -16.90
C ARG A 475 51.20 -38.68 -17.69
N ARG A 476 50.29 -37.81 -18.14
CA ARG A 476 49.13 -38.21 -18.95
C ARG A 476 49.46 -38.40 -20.44
N ALA A 477 50.49 -37.71 -20.95
CA ALA A 477 50.96 -37.87 -22.33
C ALA A 477 51.86 -39.11 -22.55
N VAL A 478 52.49 -39.65 -21.50
CA VAL A 478 53.32 -40.87 -21.59
C VAL A 478 52.47 -42.16 -21.56
N PHE A 479 51.26 -42.12 -21.01
CA PHE A 479 50.37 -43.30 -20.92
C PHE A 479 49.40 -43.49 -22.10
N SER A 480 49.38 -42.58 -23.09
CA SER A 480 48.48 -42.68 -24.25
C SER A 480 49.17 -43.11 -25.56
N ARG A 481 50.47 -43.43 -25.53
CA ARG A 481 51.21 -44.05 -26.65
C ARG A 481 51.61 -45.47 -26.28
N GLY A 482 50.66 -46.40 -26.34
CA GLY A 482 50.93 -47.81 -26.15
C GLY A 482 49.64 -48.62 -26.08
N GLY A 483 49.03 -48.90 -27.23
CA GLY A 483 47.85 -49.76 -27.27
C GLY A 483 47.05 -49.67 -28.56
N ASN A 484 47.65 -50.08 -29.68
CA ASN A 484 46.92 -50.69 -30.78
C ASN A 484 47.89 -51.43 -31.71
N ARG A 485 48.07 -52.74 -31.47
CA ARG A 485 48.46 -53.73 -32.49
C ARG A 485 47.80 -55.07 -32.15
N HIS A 486 47.23 -55.64 -33.20
CA HIS A 486 46.53 -56.92 -33.36
C HIS A 486 45.08 -56.97 -32.89
#